data_AF-A0A349H027-F1
#
_entry.id   AF-A0A349H027-F1
#
_cell.length_a   1.000
_cell.length_b   1.000
_cell.length_c   1.000
_cell.angle_alpha   90.00
_cell.angle_beta   90.00
_cell.angle_gamma   90.00
#
_symmetry.space_group_name_H-M   'P 1'
#
loop_
_entity.id
_entity.type
_entity.pdbx_description
1 polymer ?
#
loop_
_entity_poly.entity_id
_entity_poly.type
_entity_poly.pdbx_seq_one_letter_code
_entity_poly.pdbx_strand_id
1 'polypeptide(L)'
;MTTSATLEIRRPDHQPDIFEVDPGVYTIGSDADCTIQLNSPEVESRHAILAWRDDGVWLEALGGDTLVAGEPVRGRSAVGSGMPIRIAQFTLVLTYGSKPPITTEALPPVPAAAVTAPKATPSVPAAPLAGPELSPAVIELKRSIKQQIHRELVERLDIKRLTAAHMQADQLSTKVRATLKTIVDDIRSRLPAGVTPDLLIKEIYDEALGLGPIEDLLADPSITEIMVNGPDRIYVESGGRLKRTGLSFMDESSVHAIIERIVSPIGRRIDESQPYVDARLPDGSRVNAIIHPLSLIGPCLTIRKFSKVPLRAADLIRFGTLTQQMADFLELCVRLRKNIIVSGGTGSGKTTFLNMLGDYLPDTDRIVTIEDAAELRLTQDHVIRLESRPPNIEGRGAITIRDLVRNALRMRPDRIVVGECRGGESLDMLQAMNTGHDGSLTTVHANTPRDVISRLETMVLMSGMDLPSRAIREQIAAAVDLIAHESRLSDGSRRITKITEVMGLEGSQIVMQDIFEYKQTRVDAAGKVHGYFTATGAVPTFLENLAARGMEIDHSIFAPVGEAKGV
;
A
#
# COMPACT_ATOMS: atom_id res chain seq x y z
N MET A 1 -14.70 17.47 -33.37
CA MET A 1 -16.03 16.82 -33.49
C MET A 1 -16.00 15.66 -32.52
N THR A 2 -16.75 15.72 -31.43
CA THR A 2 -16.90 14.60 -30.50
C THR A 2 -17.55 13.46 -31.27
N THR A 3 -16.82 12.35 -31.42
CA THR A 3 -17.33 11.15 -32.09
C THR A 3 -18.28 10.47 -31.11
N SER A 4 -19.54 10.93 -31.04
CA SER A 4 -20.54 10.30 -30.18
C SER A 4 -20.79 8.87 -30.66
N ALA A 5 -20.94 7.96 -29.71
CA ALA A 5 -21.25 6.57 -29.98
C ALA A 5 -22.31 6.05 -29.05
N THR A 6 -22.94 4.97 -29.52
CA THR A 6 -24.05 4.36 -28.84
C THR A 6 -23.69 2.96 -28.41
N LEU A 7 -23.93 2.67 -27.14
CA LEU A 7 -23.90 1.31 -26.60
C LEU A 7 -25.34 0.85 -26.42
N GLU A 8 -25.70 -0.22 -27.13
CA GLU A 8 -27.00 -0.87 -27.02
C GLU A 8 -26.85 -2.15 -26.19
N ILE A 9 -27.70 -2.34 -25.18
CA ILE A 9 -27.75 -3.53 -24.33
C ILE A 9 -29.10 -4.23 -24.53
N ARG A 10 -29.07 -5.44 -25.08
CA ARG A 10 -30.25 -6.27 -25.35
C ARG A 10 -30.36 -7.38 -24.32
N ARG A 11 -31.60 -7.66 -23.90
CA ARG A 11 -31.98 -8.76 -22.98
C ARG A 11 -33.15 -9.54 -23.59
N PRO A 12 -33.32 -10.83 -23.28
CA PRO A 12 -34.53 -11.56 -23.67
C PRO A 12 -35.77 -10.85 -23.13
N ASP A 13 -36.78 -10.70 -23.99
CA ASP A 13 -38.12 -10.19 -23.64
C ASP A 13 -38.19 -8.74 -23.12
N HIS A 14 -37.17 -7.91 -23.36
CA HIS A 14 -37.15 -6.48 -23.00
C HIS A 14 -36.75 -5.60 -24.19
N GLN A 15 -37.19 -4.33 -24.19
CA GLN A 15 -36.68 -3.36 -25.15
C GLN A 15 -35.18 -3.09 -24.90
N PRO A 16 -34.37 -2.84 -25.94
CA PRO A 16 -32.96 -2.52 -25.78
C PRO A 16 -32.74 -1.23 -24.99
N ASP A 17 -31.81 -1.25 -24.04
CA ASP A 17 -31.33 -0.05 -23.37
C ASP A 17 -30.24 0.59 -24.24
N ILE A 18 -30.37 1.88 -24.57
CA ILE A 18 -29.41 2.59 -25.44
C ILE A 18 -28.78 3.74 -24.64
N PHE A 19 -27.45 3.76 -24.61
CA PHE A 19 -26.66 4.76 -23.90
C PHE A 19 -25.73 5.49 -24.88
N GLU A 20 -25.55 6.80 -24.70
CA GLU A 20 -24.42 7.50 -25.31
C GLU A 20 -23.16 7.25 -24.48
N VAL A 21 -22.08 6.88 -25.15
CA VAL A 21 -20.79 6.57 -24.52
C VAL A 21 -19.65 7.30 -25.24
N ASP A 22 -18.71 7.78 -24.45
CA ASP A 22 -17.49 8.44 -24.90
C ASP A 22 -16.31 7.45 -24.94
N PRO A 23 -15.18 7.79 -25.57
CA PRO A 23 -13.95 7.01 -25.42
C PRO A 23 -13.53 6.91 -23.94
N GLY A 24 -13.31 5.69 -23.46
CA GLY A 24 -13.06 5.44 -22.05
C GLY A 24 -12.91 3.95 -21.71
N VAL A 25 -12.76 3.64 -20.43
CA VAL A 25 -12.71 2.26 -19.92
C VAL A 25 -13.97 2.01 -19.10
N TYR A 26 -14.71 0.98 -19.49
CA TYR A 26 -16.00 0.62 -18.91
C TYR A 26 -15.90 -0.75 -18.27
N THR A 27 -16.17 -0.83 -16.96
CA THR A 27 -16.27 -2.12 -16.26
C THR A 27 -17.68 -2.69 -16.42
N ILE A 28 -17.78 -3.97 -16.74
CA ILE A 28 -19.04 -4.69 -16.94
C ILE A 28 -19.14 -5.78 -15.88
N GLY A 29 -20.24 -5.82 -15.12
CA GLY A 29 -20.44 -6.80 -14.05
C GLY A 29 -21.76 -6.59 -13.30
N SER A 30 -22.00 -7.42 -12.28
CA SER A 30 -23.20 -7.32 -11.44
C SER A 30 -23.05 -6.35 -10.26
N ASP A 31 -21.82 -5.99 -9.87
CA ASP A 31 -21.55 -5.03 -8.80
C ASP A 31 -22.07 -3.62 -9.14
N ALA A 32 -22.54 -2.89 -8.13
CA ALA A 32 -23.03 -1.52 -8.28
C ALA A 32 -21.94 -0.51 -8.72
N ASP A 33 -20.66 -0.85 -8.49
CA ASP A 33 -19.52 -0.04 -8.90
C ASP A 33 -19.11 -0.26 -10.37
N CYS A 34 -19.77 -1.17 -11.10
CA CYS A 34 -19.52 -1.37 -12.52
C CYS A 34 -20.13 -0.25 -13.36
N THR A 35 -19.38 0.24 -14.35
CA THR A 35 -19.88 1.29 -15.26
C THR A 35 -21.08 0.81 -16.08
N ILE A 36 -21.10 -0.47 -16.46
CA ILE A 36 -22.20 -1.13 -17.13
C ILE A 36 -22.67 -2.27 -16.22
N GLN A 37 -23.79 -2.05 -15.54
CA GLN A 37 -24.33 -3.02 -14.60
C GLN A 37 -25.28 -4.01 -15.31
N LEU A 38 -24.94 -5.30 -15.24
CA LEU A 38 -25.74 -6.40 -15.79
C LEU A 38 -26.22 -7.29 -14.64
N ASN A 39 -27.50 -7.15 -14.27
CA ASN A 39 -28.08 -7.88 -13.15
C ASN A 39 -28.53 -9.29 -13.58
N SER A 40 -27.69 -10.29 -13.35
CA SER A 40 -28.01 -11.72 -13.54
C SER A 40 -27.12 -12.60 -12.67
N PRO A 41 -27.61 -13.75 -12.16
CA PRO A 41 -26.79 -14.72 -11.43
C PRO A 41 -25.61 -15.29 -12.23
N GLU A 42 -25.70 -15.27 -13.56
CA GLU A 42 -24.65 -15.75 -14.47
C GLU A 42 -23.57 -14.69 -14.75
N VAL A 43 -23.74 -13.47 -14.24
CA VAL A 43 -22.78 -12.37 -14.40
C VAL A 43 -22.01 -12.16 -13.10
N GLU A 44 -20.70 -12.43 -13.16
CA GLU A 44 -19.77 -12.16 -12.07
C GLU A 44 -19.73 -10.68 -11.65
N SER A 45 -19.32 -10.43 -10.40
CA SER A 45 -19.16 -9.09 -9.81
C SER A 45 -18.39 -8.12 -10.71
N ARG A 46 -17.31 -8.60 -11.34
CA ARG A 46 -16.57 -7.92 -12.41
C ARG A 46 -16.29 -8.91 -13.54
N HIS A 47 -17.15 -8.90 -14.55
CA HIS A 47 -17.16 -9.92 -15.60
C HIS A 47 -16.22 -9.58 -16.77
N ALA A 48 -16.22 -8.33 -17.22
CA ALA A 48 -15.39 -7.90 -18.34
C ALA A 48 -15.01 -6.41 -18.28
N ILE A 49 -13.99 -6.03 -19.04
CA ILE A 49 -13.59 -4.64 -19.25
C ILE A 49 -13.70 -4.32 -20.74
N LEU A 50 -14.50 -3.31 -21.09
CA LEU A 50 -14.54 -2.74 -22.42
C LEU A 50 -13.69 -1.47 -22.44
N ALA A 51 -12.60 -1.48 -23.18
CA ALA A 51 -11.70 -0.35 -23.34
C ALA A 51 -11.82 0.24 -24.74
N TRP A 52 -12.23 1.49 -24.83
CA TRP A 52 -12.20 2.29 -26.03
C TRP A 52 -11.12 3.37 -25.90
N ARG A 53 -10.07 3.27 -26.71
CA ARG A 53 -9.00 4.26 -26.82
C ARG A 53 -8.77 4.66 -28.27
N ASP A 54 -7.87 5.62 -28.47
CA ASP A 54 -7.48 6.10 -29.79
C ASP A 54 -6.86 4.98 -30.67
N ASP A 55 -6.32 3.92 -30.06
CA ASP A 55 -5.72 2.77 -30.73
C ASP A 55 -6.71 1.63 -31.07
N GLY A 56 -7.97 1.74 -30.64
CA GLY A 56 -9.02 0.76 -30.94
C GLY A 56 -9.97 0.48 -29.78
N VAL A 57 -10.90 -0.43 -30.02
CA VAL A 57 -11.85 -0.93 -29.02
C VAL A 57 -11.57 -2.39 -28.72
N TRP A 58 -11.49 -2.72 -27.44
CA TRP A 58 -11.07 -4.02 -26.96
C TRP A 58 -11.94 -4.47 -25.78
N LEU A 59 -12.19 -5.77 -25.72
CA LEU A 59 -12.85 -6.41 -24.59
C LEU A 59 -11.89 -7.39 -23.93
N GLU A 60 -11.76 -7.31 -22.62
CA GLU A 60 -11.03 -8.28 -21.80
C GLU A 60 -12.01 -8.98 -20.86
N ALA A 61 -12.11 -10.30 -20.97
CA ALA A 61 -12.92 -11.11 -20.06
C ALA A 61 -12.12 -11.35 -18.77
N LEU A 62 -12.73 -11.02 -17.61
CA LEU A 62 -12.13 -11.21 -16.28
C LEU A 62 -12.60 -12.49 -15.61
N GLY A 63 -13.79 -12.98 -15.99
CA GLY A 63 -14.36 -14.25 -15.55
C GLY A 63 -15.69 -14.54 -16.26
N GLY A 64 -16.19 -15.77 -16.14
CA GLY A 64 -17.35 -16.29 -16.87
C GLY A 64 -17.19 -16.42 -18.40
N ASP A 65 -18.25 -16.89 -19.07
CA ASP A 65 -18.27 -17.07 -20.52
C ASP A 65 -18.64 -15.76 -21.24
N THR A 66 -17.64 -15.12 -21.83
CA THR A 66 -17.82 -13.94 -22.70
C THR A 66 -17.53 -14.29 -24.16
N LEU A 67 -18.44 -13.95 -25.06
CA LEU A 67 -18.27 -14.15 -26.51
C LEU A 67 -18.21 -12.81 -27.25
N VAL A 68 -17.30 -12.68 -28.22
CA VAL A 68 -17.27 -11.56 -29.17
C VAL A 68 -17.48 -12.12 -30.56
N ALA A 69 -18.51 -11.66 -31.27
CA ALA A 69 -18.93 -12.20 -32.56
C ALA A 69 -19.18 -13.74 -32.56
N GLY A 70 -19.49 -14.32 -31.40
CA GLY A 70 -19.70 -15.76 -31.23
C GLY A 70 -18.45 -16.55 -30.83
N GLU A 71 -17.28 -15.93 -30.78
CA GLU A 71 -16.03 -16.56 -30.36
C GLU A 71 -15.72 -16.28 -28.88
N PRO A 72 -15.28 -17.28 -28.09
CA PRO A 72 -14.93 -17.08 -26.70
C PRO A 72 -13.69 -16.23 -26.53
N VAL A 73 -13.79 -15.23 -25.65
CA VAL A 73 -12.68 -14.31 -25.36
C VAL A 73 -11.72 -14.96 -24.37
N ARG A 74 -10.48 -15.22 -24.81
CA ARG A 74 -9.39 -15.68 -23.94
C ARG A 74 -8.36 -14.56 -23.80
N GLY A 75 -8.52 -13.72 -22.78
CA GLY A 75 -7.71 -12.50 -22.60
C GLY A 75 -8.36 -11.31 -23.30
N ARG A 76 -7.60 -10.59 -24.15
CA ARG A 76 -8.07 -9.37 -24.84
C ARG A 76 -8.48 -9.67 -26.29
N SER A 77 -9.70 -9.31 -26.67
CA SER A 77 -10.22 -9.41 -28.04
C SER A 77 -10.55 -8.03 -28.61
N ALA A 78 -10.27 -7.80 -29.89
CA ALA A 78 -10.72 -6.60 -30.59
C ALA A 78 -12.26 -6.64 -30.76
N VAL A 79 -12.91 -5.50 -30.62
CA VAL A 79 -14.35 -5.34 -30.85
C VAL A 79 -14.55 -4.32 -31.97
N GLY A 80 -15.13 -4.77 -33.08
CA GLY A 80 -15.49 -3.87 -34.18
C GLY A 80 -16.80 -3.12 -33.92
N SER A 81 -17.00 -2.01 -34.61
CA SER A 81 -18.28 -1.29 -34.60
C SER A 81 -19.41 -2.21 -35.04
N GLY A 82 -20.49 -2.28 -34.27
CA GLY A 82 -21.64 -3.15 -34.51
C GLY A 82 -21.42 -4.63 -34.18
N MET A 83 -20.24 -5.01 -33.66
CA MET A 83 -19.93 -6.40 -33.32
C MET A 83 -20.62 -6.79 -32.00
N PRO A 84 -21.36 -7.92 -31.95
CA PRO A 84 -22.07 -8.32 -30.74
C PRO A 84 -21.12 -8.92 -29.70
N ILE A 85 -21.22 -8.42 -28.48
CA ILE A 85 -20.59 -8.98 -27.28
C ILE A 85 -21.69 -9.70 -26.49
N ARG A 86 -21.52 -10.99 -26.21
CA ARG A 86 -22.46 -11.75 -25.37
C ARG A 86 -21.84 -12.03 -24.01
N ILE A 87 -22.58 -11.69 -22.97
CA ILE A 87 -22.27 -11.95 -21.56
C ILE A 87 -23.55 -12.52 -20.96
N ALA A 88 -23.54 -13.80 -20.57
CA ALA A 88 -24.74 -14.51 -20.14
C ALA A 88 -25.93 -14.30 -21.12
N GLN A 89 -27.09 -13.87 -20.62
CA GLN A 89 -28.25 -13.55 -21.47
C GLN A 89 -28.16 -12.19 -22.20
N PHE A 90 -27.17 -11.35 -21.91
CA PHE A 90 -27.07 -10.00 -22.45
C PHE A 90 -26.31 -9.98 -23.78
N THR A 91 -26.77 -9.16 -24.73
CA THR A 91 -26.01 -8.84 -25.94
C THR A 91 -25.75 -7.34 -25.99
N LEU A 92 -24.48 -6.96 -25.96
CA LEU A 92 -24.02 -5.58 -26.03
C LEU A 92 -23.52 -5.29 -27.45
N VAL A 93 -23.88 -4.14 -28.00
CA VAL A 93 -23.46 -3.69 -29.33
C VAL A 93 -23.00 -2.24 -29.25
N LEU A 94 -21.72 -2.00 -29.54
CA LEU A 94 -21.14 -0.65 -29.59
C LEU A 94 -21.09 -0.15 -31.04
N THR A 95 -21.69 1.00 -31.31
CA THR A 95 -21.74 1.63 -32.65
C THR A 95 -21.03 2.99 -32.64
N TYR A 96 -20.09 3.19 -33.56
CA TYR A 96 -19.22 4.38 -33.64
C TYR A 96 -18.75 4.66 -35.08
N GLY A 97 -18.39 5.91 -35.40
CA GLY A 97 -17.95 6.34 -36.75
C GLY A 97 -16.55 5.81 -37.17
N SER A 98 -16.24 5.80 -38.48
CA SER A 98 -14.96 5.30 -39.06
C SER A 98 -13.87 6.41 -39.14
N LYS A 99 -12.55 6.18 -38.90
CA LYS A 99 -11.51 5.46 -39.71
C LYS A 99 -10.08 5.53 -39.05
N PRO A 100 -8.96 4.91 -39.56
CA PRO A 100 -8.44 3.51 -39.48
C PRO A 100 -6.94 3.39 -39.01
N PRO A 101 -6.21 2.24 -39.11
CA PRO A 101 -6.62 0.83 -39.13
C PRO A 101 -6.30 0.12 -37.80
N ILE A 102 -6.99 -1.00 -37.56
CA ILE A 102 -6.44 -2.05 -36.68
C ILE A 102 -5.15 -2.52 -37.36
N THR A 103 -4.00 -2.20 -36.78
CA THR A 103 -2.80 -3.00 -37.03
C THR A 103 -3.05 -4.35 -36.41
N THR A 104 -3.46 -5.32 -37.24
CA THR A 104 -3.10 -6.72 -37.05
C THR A 104 -1.60 -6.86 -37.27
N GLU A 105 -0.80 -6.19 -36.44
CA GLU A 105 0.56 -6.65 -36.22
C GLU A 105 0.43 -7.77 -35.20
N ALA A 106 0.33 -8.99 -35.74
CA ALA A 106 0.64 -10.17 -34.97
C ALA A 106 1.99 -9.91 -34.32
N LEU A 107 1.99 -9.72 -33.00
CA LEU A 107 3.20 -9.89 -32.20
C LEU A 107 3.88 -11.18 -32.71
N PRO A 108 5.19 -11.14 -32.99
CA PRO A 108 5.89 -12.31 -33.50
C PRO A 108 5.53 -13.50 -32.59
N PRO A 109 5.20 -14.66 -33.16
CA PRO A 109 4.88 -15.82 -32.34
C PRO A 109 6.08 -16.03 -31.43
N VAL A 110 5.84 -15.90 -30.12
CA VAL A 110 6.76 -16.46 -29.12
C VAL A 110 6.95 -17.91 -29.57
N PRO A 111 8.19 -18.35 -29.89
CA PRO A 111 8.40 -19.65 -30.48
C PRO A 111 7.67 -20.69 -29.63
N ALA A 112 6.75 -21.41 -30.29
CA ALA A 112 6.02 -22.51 -29.70
C ALA A 112 7.04 -23.57 -29.30
N ALA A 113 7.52 -23.51 -28.06
CA ALA A 113 7.98 -24.69 -27.36
C ALA A 113 6.74 -25.57 -27.24
N ALA A 114 6.67 -26.57 -28.12
CA ALA A 114 5.62 -27.56 -28.16
C ALA A 114 5.33 -28.05 -26.75
N VAL A 115 4.12 -27.76 -26.26
CA VAL A 115 3.50 -28.53 -25.17
C VAL A 115 3.19 -29.90 -25.76
N THR A 116 4.25 -30.71 -25.86
CA THR A 116 4.11 -32.15 -25.78
C THR A 116 3.78 -32.47 -24.34
N ALA A 117 2.74 -33.29 -24.15
CA ALA A 117 2.37 -33.80 -22.84
C ALA A 117 3.63 -34.28 -22.09
N PRO A 118 3.81 -33.92 -20.80
CA PRO A 118 5.04 -34.22 -20.11
C PRO A 118 5.17 -35.73 -19.92
N LYS A 119 6.07 -36.35 -20.69
CA LYS A 119 6.76 -37.57 -20.28
C LYS A 119 7.60 -37.21 -19.06
N ALA A 120 7.45 -38.00 -18.01
CA ALA A 120 8.26 -37.92 -16.80
C ALA A 120 9.75 -38.04 -17.15
N THR A 121 10.51 -36.99 -16.84
CA THR A 121 11.98 -37.03 -16.76
C THR A 121 12.46 -35.99 -15.74
N PRO A 122 13.65 -36.19 -15.14
CA PRO A 122 13.86 -36.20 -13.72
C PRO A 122 13.95 -34.79 -13.14
N SER A 123 13.38 -34.64 -11.95
CA SER A 123 13.52 -33.47 -11.08
C SER A 123 14.99 -33.10 -10.88
N VAL A 124 15.41 -31.94 -11.39
CA VAL A 124 16.55 -31.21 -10.81
C VAL A 124 16.02 -30.55 -9.52
N PRO A 125 16.65 -30.76 -8.36
CA PRO A 125 16.07 -30.33 -7.10
C PRO A 125 16.01 -28.81 -7.03
N ALA A 126 14.80 -28.27 -6.87
CA ALA A 126 14.65 -26.95 -6.27
C ALA A 126 15.32 -27.02 -4.89
N ALA A 127 16.35 -26.20 -4.66
CA ALA A 127 16.93 -26.07 -3.34
C ALA A 127 15.82 -25.60 -2.38
N PRO A 128 15.48 -26.37 -1.32
CA PRO A 128 14.50 -25.94 -0.35
C PRO A 128 15.12 -24.82 0.49
N LEU A 129 14.57 -23.61 0.40
CA LEU A 129 14.81 -22.53 1.36
C LEU A 129 13.65 -22.41 2.35
N ALA A 130 13.01 -23.54 2.66
CA ALA A 130 12.18 -23.71 3.84
C ALA A 130 13.05 -24.36 4.92
N GLY A 131 13.02 -23.82 6.14
CA GLY A 131 13.39 -24.62 7.31
C GLY A 131 12.58 -25.92 7.33
N PRO A 132 13.01 -26.96 8.06
CA PRO A 132 12.36 -28.27 8.03
C PRO A 132 10.85 -28.11 8.28
N GLU A 133 10.04 -28.34 7.24
CA GLU A 133 8.59 -28.39 7.39
C GLU A 133 8.27 -29.60 8.27
N LEU A 134 7.82 -29.33 9.50
CA LEU A 134 7.29 -30.36 10.39
C LEU A 134 6.15 -31.08 9.67
N SER A 135 6.10 -32.41 9.76
CA SER A 135 5.02 -33.17 9.11
C SER A 135 3.65 -32.74 9.65
N PRO A 136 2.58 -32.78 8.84
CA PRO A 136 1.23 -32.42 9.29
C PRO A 136 0.80 -33.13 10.58
N ALA A 137 1.22 -34.38 10.76
CA ALA A 137 0.97 -35.17 11.97
C ALA A 137 1.67 -34.62 13.22
N VAL A 138 2.90 -34.08 13.07
CA VAL A 138 3.64 -33.47 14.19
C VAL A 138 3.06 -32.11 14.56
N ILE A 139 2.57 -31.34 13.58
CA ILE A 139 1.86 -30.07 13.81
C ILE A 139 0.56 -30.31 14.59
N GLU A 140 -0.24 -31.30 14.17
CA GLU A 140 -1.48 -31.66 14.85
C GLU A 140 -1.24 -32.17 16.28
N LEU A 141 -0.20 -32.99 16.46
CA LEU A 141 0.18 -33.48 17.78
C LEU A 141 0.64 -32.33 18.70
N LYS A 142 1.46 -31.39 18.18
CA LYS A 142 1.87 -30.20 18.94
C LYS A 142 0.64 -29.34 19.32
N ARG A 143 -0.32 -29.16 18.40
CA ARG A 143 -1.55 -28.39 18.64
C ARG A 143 -2.43 -29.04 19.71
N SER A 144 -2.66 -30.35 19.63
CA SER A 144 -3.48 -31.07 20.62
C SER A 144 -2.86 -31.04 22.02
N ILE A 145 -1.54 -31.18 22.14
CA ILE A 145 -0.82 -31.04 23.42
C ILE A 145 -0.97 -29.63 23.98
N LYS A 146 -0.82 -28.59 23.15
CA LYS A 146 -1.03 -27.19 23.58
C LYS A 146 -2.45 -26.95 24.09
N GLN A 147 -3.46 -27.42 23.36
CA GLN A 147 -4.87 -27.27 23.75
C GLN A 147 -5.17 -27.99 25.07
N GLN A 148 -4.57 -29.17 25.30
CA GLN A 148 -4.72 -29.90 26.56
C GLN A 148 -4.13 -29.11 27.73
N ILE A 149 -2.88 -28.62 27.59
CA ILE A 149 -2.21 -27.85 28.64
C ILE A 149 -2.95 -26.54 28.90
N HIS A 150 -3.45 -25.86 27.86
CA HIS A 150 -4.23 -24.63 28.02
C HIS A 150 -5.54 -24.87 28.78
N ARG A 151 -6.26 -25.95 28.47
CA ARG A 151 -7.48 -26.33 29.20
C ARG A 151 -7.18 -26.59 30.68
N GLU A 152 -6.13 -27.37 30.95
CA GLU A 152 -5.71 -27.68 32.31
C GLU A 152 -5.21 -26.43 33.07
N LEU A 153 -4.57 -25.49 32.36
CA LEU A 153 -4.18 -24.20 32.89
C LEU A 153 -5.41 -23.39 33.32
N VAL A 154 -6.45 -23.32 32.49
CA VAL A 154 -7.72 -22.63 32.76
C VAL A 154 -8.53 -23.32 33.86
N GLU A 155 -8.43 -24.65 34.01
CA GLU A 155 -9.08 -25.36 35.11
C GLU A 155 -8.35 -25.16 36.45
N ARG A 156 -7.01 -25.20 36.45
CA ARG A 156 -6.19 -25.02 37.66
C ARG A 156 -6.09 -23.56 38.11
N LEU A 157 -6.14 -22.61 37.17
CA LEU A 157 -6.27 -21.19 37.46
C LEU A 157 -7.74 -20.84 37.29
N ASP A 158 -8.45 -20.64 38.39
CA ASP A 158 -9.82 -20.14 38.38
C ASP A 158 -9.82 -18.66 37.88
N ILE A 159 -9.59 -18.44 36.58
CA ILE A 159 -9.27 -17.14 35.96
C ILE A 159 -10.40 -16.14 36.24
N LYS A 160 -11.65 -16.60 36.28
CA LYS A 160 -12.83 -15.79 36.64
C LYS A 160 -12.76 -15.19 38.05
N ARG A 161 -12.07 -15.83 38.99
CA ARG A 161 -11.81 -15.31 40.34
C ARG A 161 -10.62 -14.36 40.41
N LEU A 162 -9.61 -14.58 39.56
CA LEU A 162 -8.37 -13.78 39.56
C LEU A 162 -8.58 -12.39 38.95
N THR A 163 -9.43 -12.25 37.94
CA THR A 163 -9.86 -10.95 37.39
C THR A 163 -10.76 -10.17 38.35
N ALA A 164 -11.59 -10.84 39.16
CA ALA A 164 -12.41 -10.18 40.19
C ALA A 164 -11.58 -9.65 41.38
N ALA A 165 -10.40 -10.22 41.62
CA ALA A 165 -9.56 -9.94 42.80
C ALA A 165 -8.59 -8.76 42.65
N HIS A 166 -8.60 -8.02 41.53
CA HIS A 166 -7.64 -6.91 41.27
C HIS A 166 -6.17 -7.31 41.54
N MET A 167 -5.78 -8.54 41.19
CA MET A 167 -4.38 -8.95 41.34
C MET A 167 -3.48 -8.09 40.45
N GLN A 168 -2.33 -7.67 41.00
CA GLN A 168 -1.30 -6.98 40.23
C GLN A 168 -0.75 -7.91 39.14
N ALA A 169 -0.48 -7.34 37.95
CA ALA A 169 -0.06 -8.09 36.75
C ALA A 169 1.14 -9.03 37.01
N ASP A 170 2.09 -8.60 37.84
CA ASP A 170 3.29 -9.38 38.20
C ASP A 170 2.96 -10.65 39.01
N GLN A 171 1.97 -10.57 39.90
CA GLN A 171 1.54 -11.71 40.71
C GLN A 171 0.80 -12.75 39.85
N LEU A 172 0.00 -12.28 38.88
CA LEU A 172 -0.70 -13.15 37.93
C LEU A 172 0.29 -13.87 37.02
N SER A 173 1.26 -13.14 36.46
CA SER A 173 2.32 -13.70 35.61
C SER A 173 3.12 -14.79 36.33
N THR A 174 3.54 -14.52 37.57
CA THR A 174 4.31 -15.47 38.39
C THR A 174 3.51 -16.75 38.65
N LYS A 175 2.22 -16.61 38.99
CA LYS A 175 1.34 -17.75 39.28
C LYS A 175 1.07 -18.58 38.03
N VAL A 176 0.83 -17.94 36.89
CA VAL A 176 0.63 -18.62 35.60
C VAL A 176 1.86 -19.43 35.20
N ARG A 177 3.06 -18.84 35.29
CA ARG A 177 4.34 -19.53 35.01
C ARG A 177 4.56 -20.73 35.92
N ALA A 178 4.27 -20.59 37.22
CA ALA A 178 4.40 -21.69 38.18
C ALA A 178 3.44 -22.85 37.85
N THR A 179 2.18 -22.56 37.56
CA THR A 179 1.18 -23.58 37.19
C THR A 179 1.54 -24.26 35.88
N LEU A 180 1.97 -23.51 34.86
CA LEU A 180 2.43 -24.06 33.58
C LEU A 180 3.60 -25.01 33.76
N LYS A 181 4.58 -24.65 34.61
CA LYS A 181 5.71 -25.51 34.91
C LYS A 181 5.25 -26.84 35.50
N THR A 182 4.33 -26.82 36.47
CA THR A 182 3.78 -28.04 37.06
C THR A 182 3.07 -28.90 36.02
N ILE A 183 2.20 -28.32 35.19
CA ILE A 183 1.46 -29.08 34.15
C ILE A 183 2.44 -29.70 33.14
N VAL A 184 3.44 -28.94 32.69
CA VAL A 184 4.42 -29.42 31.70
C VAL A 184 5.34 -30.50 32.30
N ASP A 185 5.71 -30.38 33.57
CA ASP A 185 6.45 -31.43 34.29
C ASP A 185 5.63 -32.73 34.39
N ASP A 186 4.31 -32.64 34.63
CA ASP A 186 3.40 -33.80 34.71
C ASP A 186 3.33 -34.59 33.38
N ILE A 187 3.46 -33.91 32.24
CA ILE A 187 3.36 -34.52 30.89
C ILE A 187 4.71 -34.67 30.20
N ARG A 188 5.83 -34.38 30.87
CA ARG A 188 7.17 -34.31 30.28
C ARG A 188 7.56 -35.57 29.51
N SER A 189 7.12 -36.74 29.98
CA SER A 189 7.37 -38.05 29.34
C SER A 189 6.60 -38.27 28.04
N ARG A 190 5.61 -37.43 27.73
CA ARG A 190 4.73 -37.51 26.54
C ARG A 190 5.05 -36.46 25.49
N LEU A 191 6.06 -35.61 25.72
CA LEU A 191 6.43 -34.55 24.78
C LEU A 191 7.10 -35.15 23.52
N PRO A 192 6.74 -34.69 22.31
CA PRO A 192 7.40 -35.10 21.08
C PRO A 192 8.89 -34.76 21.07
N ALA A 193 9.69 -35.56 20.36
CA ALA A 193 11.10 -35.27 20.15
C ALA A 193 11.27 -33.90 19.46
N GLY A 194 12.09 -33.02 20.05
CA GLY A 194 12.34 -31.66 19.56
C GLY A 194 11.50 -30.56 20.23
N VAL A 195 10.52 -30.89 21.08
CA VAL A 195 9.80 -29.91 21.89
C VAL A 195 10.42 -29.85 23.28
N THR A 196 11.10 -28.75 23.59
CA THR A 196 11.63 -28.53 24.95
C THR A 196 10.54 -27.99 25.88
N PRO A 197 10.47 -28.45 27.15
CA PRO A 197 9.54 -27.92 28.15
C PRO A 197 9.53 -26.38 28.24
N ASP A 198 10.70 -25.74 28.24
CA ASP A 198 10.80 -24.29 28.39
C ASP A 198 10.20 -23.51 27.21
N LEU A 199 10.45 -23.96 25.96
CA LEU A 199 9.81 -23.39 24.78
C LEU A 199 8.28 -23.58 24.82
N LEU A 200 7.79 -24.74 25.26
CA LEU A 200 6.36 -25.00 25.36
C LEU A 200 5.69 -24.13 26.43
N ILE A 201 6.34 -23.96 27.59
CA ILE A 201 5.88 -23.05 28.65
C ILE A 201 5.82 -21.62 28.12
N LYS A 202 6.85 -21.16 27.40
CA LYS A 202 6.87 -19.83 26.77
C LYS A 202 5.72 -19.68 25.79
N GLU A 203 5.57 -20.60 24.83
CA GLU A 203 4.52 -20.53 23.80
C GLU A 203 3.12 -20.45 24.42
N ILE A 204 2.82 -21.27 25.44
CA ILE A 204 1.49 -21.27 26.08
C ILE A 204 1.30 -20.04 26.98
N TYR A 205 2.36 -19.57 27.64
CA TYR A 205 2.32 -18.33 28.41
C TYR A 205 2.00 -17.14 27.49
N ASP A 206 2.71 -17.02 26.36
CA ASP A 206 2.52 -15.95 25.38
C ASP A 206 1.10 -16.02 24.79
N GLU A 207 0.53 -17.22 24.59
CA GLU A 207 -0.83 -17.40 24.08
C GLU A 207 -1.91 -17.06 25.13
N ALA A 208 -1.67 -17.38 26.40
CA ALA A 208 -2.60 -17.10 27.50
C ALA A 208 -2.62 -15.62 27.92
N LEU A 209 -1.45 -14.97 27.97
CA LEU A 209 -1.30 -13.62 28.54
C LEU A 209 -0.70 -12.59 27.58
N GLY A 210 0.06 -13.01 26.57
CA GLY A 210 0.71 -12.13 25.58
C GLY A 210 -0.05 -12.06 24.27
N LEU A 211 0.68 -11.92 23.17
CA LEU A 211 0.14 -11.93 21.80
C LEU A 211 0.36 -13.28 21.09
N GLY A 212 0.61 -14.36 21.83
CA GLY A 212 0.81 -15.69 21.27
C GLY A 212 2.05 -15.80 20.38
N PRO A 213 2.01 -16.63 19.31
CA PRO A 213 3.14 -16.83 18.41
C PRO A 213 3.70 -15.57 17.73
N ILE A 214 2.92 -14.48 17.67
CA ILE A 214 3.37 -13.23 17.04
C ILE A 214 4.24 -12.37 17.97
N GLU A 215 4.35 -12.69 19.26
CA GLU A 215 5.18 -11.95 20.23
C GLU A 215 6.65 -11.87 19.79
N ASP A 216 7.23 -13.01 19.40
CA ASP A 216 8.62 -13.08 18.93
C ASP A 216 8.81 -12.37 17.58
N LEU A 217 7.79 -12.42 16.71
CA LEU A 217 7.81 -11.73 15.42
C LEU A 217 7.74 -10.20 15.59
N LEU A 218 6.99 -9.74 16.59
CA LEU A 218 6.93 -8.32 16.96
C LEU A 218 8.26 -7.85 17.55
N ALA A 219 8.97 -8.70 18.30
CA ALA A 219 10.28 -8.37 18.84
C ALA A 219 11.40 -8.29 17.77
N ASP A 220 11.30 -9.04 16.67
CA ASP A 220 12.36 -9.10 15.64
C ASP A 220 12.42 -7.82 14.77
N PRO A 221 13.49 -7.00 14.86
CA PRO A 221 13.59 -5.74 14.11
C PRO A 221 13.72 -5.93 12.59
N SER A 222 14.02 -7.13 12.11
CA SER A 222 14.12 -7.43 10.67
C SER A 222 12.75 -7.63 9.99
N ILE A 223 11.69 -7.79 10.78
CA ILE A 223 10.31 -7.96 10.31
C ILE A 223 9.63 -6.60 10.25
N THR A 224 9.02 -6.29 9.11
CA THR A 224 8.30 -5.02 8.85
C THR A 224 6.78 -5.19 8.93
N GLU A 225 6.27 -6.39 8.64
CA GLU A 225 4.84 -6.68 8.63
C GLU A 225 4.57 -8.12 9.05
N ILE A 226 3.45 -8.35 9.74
CA ILE A 226 2.98 -9.66 10.19
C ILE A 226 1.53 -9.82 9.72
N MET A 227 1.20 -10.94 9.09
CA MET A 227 -0.14 -11.26 8.61
C MET A 227 -0.56 -12.64 9.14
N VAL A 228 -1.68 -12.69 9.85
CA VAL A 228 -2.32 -13.90 10.35
C VAL A 228 -3.59 -14.11 9.54
N ASN A 229 -3.62 -15.20 8.78
CA ASN A 229 -4.74 -15.57 7.90
C ASN A 229 -5.42 -16.83 8.48
N GLY A 230 -6.05 -16.67 9.65
CA GLY A 230 -6.50 -17.78 10.48
C GLY A 230 -5.38 -18.42 11.32
N PRO A 231 -5.68 -19.45 12.12
CA PRO A 231 -4.76 -19.98 13.13
C PRO A 231 -3.50 -20.65 12.56
N ASP A 232 -3.55 -21.15 11.33
CA ASP A 232 -2.49 -22.02 10.76
C ASP A 232 -1.55 -21.33 9.77
N ARG A 233 -1.80 -20.05 9.48
CA ARG A 233 -1.14 -19.34 8.39
C ARG A 233 -0.66 -17.98 8.85
N ILE A 234 0.58 -17.95 9.31
CA ILE A 234 1.27 -16.72 9.68
C ILE A 234 2.34 -16.41 8.63
N TYR A 235 2.28 -15.20 8.08
CA TYR A 235 3.24 -14.65 7.13
C TYR A 235 3.92 -13.42 7.73
N VAL A 236 5.13 -13.15 7.26
CA VAL A 236 5.91 -11.97 7.62
C VAL A 236 6.54 -11.34 6.38
N GLU A 237 6.66 -10.02 6.37
CA GLU A 237 7.54 -9.33 5.44
C GLU A 237 8.88 -9.08 6.13
N SER A 238 9.96 -9.50 5.49
CA SER A 238 11.33 -9.18 5.89
C SER A 238 12.18 -8.88 4.66
N GLY A 239 12.88 -7.74 4.67
CA GLY A 239 13.68 -7.28 3.53
C GLY A 239 12.85 -7.07 2.25
N GLY A 240 11.58 -6.67 2.38
CA GLY A 240 10.69 -6.46 1.25
C GLY A 240 10.21 -7.76 0.57
N ARG A 241 10.33 -8.91 1.24
CA ARG A 241 9.85 -10.20 0.72
C ARG A 241 8.93 -10.87 1.73
N LEU A 242 7.79 -11.35 1.23
CA LEU A 242 6.82 -12.10 2.01
C LEU A 242 7.29 -13.55 2.23
N LYS A 243 7.21 -14.05 3.46
CA LYS A 243 7.60 -15.41 3.84
C LYS A 243 6.61 -16.00 4.84
N ARG A 244 6.34 -17.31 4.73
CA ARG A 244 5.57 -18.05 5.75
C ARG A 244 6.50 -18.45 6.90
N THR A 245 6.06 -18.27 8.15
CA THR A 245 6.92 -18.46 9.34
C THR A 245 6.96 -19.89 9.88
N GLY A 246 5.96 -20.71 9.52
CA GLY A 246 5.75 -22.05 10.11
C GLY A 246 5.14 -22.02 11.52
N LEU A 247 4.85 -20.83 12.06
CA LEU A 247 4.17 -20.66 13.34
C LEU A 247 2.64 -20.79 13.16
N SER A 248 1.96 -21.22 14.22
CA SER A 248 0.51 -21.37 14.27
C SER A 248 -0.04 -21.12 15.68
N PHE A 249 -1.27 -20.62 15.75
CA PHE A 249 -2.09 -20.53 16.95
C PHE A 249 -2.71 -21.90 17.29
N MET A 250 -3.26 -22.03 18.51
CA MET A 250 -3.99 -23.22 18.94
C MET A 250 -5.31 -23.41 18.19
N ASP A 251 -6.05 -22.34 17.96
CA ASP A 251 -7.36 -22.33 17.31
C ASP A 251 -7.78 -20.90 16.94
N GLU A 252 -8.94 -20.77 16.30
CA GLU A 252 -9.53 -19.46 15.95
C GLU A 252 -9.83 -18.62 17.20
N SER A 253 -10.29 -19.24 18.29
CA SER A 253 -10.57 -18.55 19.56
C SER A 253 -9.33 -17.85 20.12
N SER A 254 -8.16 -18.44 19.93
CA SER A 254 -6.87 -17.88 20.37
C SER A 254 -6.51 -16.63 19.59
N VAL A 255 -6.70 -16.65 18.26
CA VAL A 255 -6.52 -15.45 17.42
C VAL A 255 -7.51 -14.36 17.82
N HIS A 256 -8.79 -14.72 18.03
CA HIS A 256 -9.83 -13.79 18.48
C HIS A 256 -9.48 -13.15 19.84
N ALA A 257 -9.03 -13.93 20.81
CA ALA A 257 -8.65 -13.44 22.13
C ALA A 257 -7.49 -12.42 22.06
N ILE A 258 -6.56 -12.60 21.13
CA ILE A 258 -5.44 -11.66 20.92
C ILE A 258 -5.92 -10.39 20.26
N ILE A 259 -6.80 -10.49 19.25
CA ILE A 259 -7.46 -9.33 18.66
C ILE A 259 -8.17 -8.52 19.76
N GLU A 260 -8.97 -9.17 20.62
CA GLU A 260 -9.64 -8.53 21.75
C GLU A 260 -8.65 -7.85 22.72
N ARG A 261 -7.53 -8.52 23.02
CA ARG A 261 -6.48 -7.98 23.90
C ARG A 261 -5.80 -6.74 23.32
N ILE A 262 -5.68 -6.64 22.01
CA ILE A 262 -5.15 -5.46 21.31
C ILE A 262 -6.15 -4.30 21.35
N VAL A 263 -7.44 -4.56 21.09
CA VAL A 263 -8.44 -3.51 20.85
C VAL A 263 -9.12 -3.01 22.14
N SER A 264 -9.21 -3.84 23.18
CA SER A 264 -9.90 -3.48 24.43
C SER A 264 -9.26 -2.29 25.17
N PRO A 265 -7.92 -2.22 25.34
CA PRO A 265 -7.28 -1.11 26.06
C PRO A 265 -7.46 0.26 25.39
N ILE A 266 -7.65 0.28 24.07
CA ILE A 266 -7.85 1.51 23.29
C ILE A 266 -9.34 1.89 23.15
N GLY A 267 -10.23 1.20 23.87
CA GLY A 267 -11.67 1.47 23.87
C GLY A 267 -12.36 1.10 22.56
N ARG A 268 -11.77 0.21 21.76
CA ARG A 268 -12.36 -0.32 20.52
C ARG A 268 -13.02 -1.67 20.79
N ARG A 269 -13.95 -2.06 19.92
CA ARG A 269 -14.68 -3.32 19.98
C ARG A 269 -14.63 -4.01 18.63
N ILE A 270 -14.69 -5.33 18.69
CA ILE A 270 -14.81 -6.22 17.54
C ILE A 270 -15.68 -7.40 17.94
N ASP A 271 -16.79 -7.55 17.24
CA ASP A 271 -17.80 -8.58 17.45
C ASP A 271 -18.59 -8.77 16.14
N GLU A 272 -19.58 -9.65 16.10
CA GLU A 272 -20.37 -9.91 14.88
C GLU A 272 -21.11 -8.67 14.35
N SER A 273 -21.39 -7.67 15.20
CA SER A 273 -22.02 -6.41 14.79
C SER A 273 -21.01 -5.40 14.24
N GLN A 274 -19.76 -5.48 14.68
CA GLN A 274 -18.61 -4.71 14.18
C GLN A 274 -17.43 -5.66 13.86
N PRO A 275 -17.50 -6.42 12.75
CA PRO A 275 -16.60 -7.56 12.50
C PRO A 275 -15.22 -7.16 11.95
N TYR A 276 -14.85 -5.87 12.00
CA TYR A 276 -13.52 -5.39 11.64
C TYR A 276 -13.15 -4.15 12.44
N VAL A 277 -11.84 -3.92 12.60
CA VAL A 277 -11.33 -2.80 13.39
C VAL A 277 -9.91 -2.41 12.97
N ASP A 278 -9.64 -1.11 12.99
CA ASP A 278 -8.30 -0.54 12.95
C ASP A 278 -7.88 -0.08 14.35
N ALA A 279 -6.66 -0.42 14.73
CA ALA A 279 -6.12 -0.26 16.07
C ALA A 279 -4.62 0.08 16.04
N ARG A 280 -4.07 0.37 17.23
CA ARG A 280 -2.62 0.52 17.42
C ARG A 280 -2.13 -0.18 18.66
N LEU A 281 -0.93 -0.74 18.53
CA LEU A 281 -0.16 -1.25 19.66
C LEU A 281 0.53 -0.10 20.40
N PRO A 282 0.93 -0.30 21.67
CA PRO A 282 1.63 0.70 22.48
C PRO A 282 2.96 1.19 21.86
N ASP A 283 3.60 0.38 21.01
CA ASP A 283 4.84 0.75 20.30
C ASP A 283 4.59 1.63 19.06
N GLY A 284 3.32 1.90 18.72
CA GLY A 284 2.89 2.68 17.56
C GLY A 284 2.57 1.83 16.31
N SER A 285 2.78 0.51 16.37
CA SER A 285 2.47 -0.39 15.25
C SER A 285 0.98 -0.37 14.92
N ARG A 286 0.64 -0.36 13.63
CA ARG A 286 -0.74 -0.31 13.15
C ARG A 286 -1.29 -1.71 13.04
N VAL A 287 -2.53 -1.90 13.46
CA VAL A 287 -3.21 -3.20 13.47
C VAL A 287 -4.53 -3.07 12.72
N ASN A 288 -4.77 -3.98 11.79
CA ASN A 288 -6.08 -4.21 11.20
C ASN A 288 -6.51 -5.63 11.55
N ALA A 289 -7.76 -5.81 11.98
CA ALA A 289 -8.33 -7.12 12.25
C ALA A 289 -9.72 -7.26 11.63
N ILE A 290 -10.04 -8.47 11.19
CA ILE A 290 -11.33 -8.83 10.61
C ILE A 290 -11.74 -10.24 11.07
N ILE A 291 -13.00 -10.41 11.42
CA ILE A 291 -13.56 -11.66 11.95
C ILE A 291 -14.81 -12.10 11.17
N HIS A 292 -15.38 -13.24 11.56
CA HIS A 292 -16.68 -13.71 11.05
C HIS A 292 -17.79 -12.66 11.35
N PRO A 293 -18.77 -12.43 10.45
CA PRO A 293 -19.03 -13.14 9.19
C PRO A 293 -18.24 -12.68 7.96
N LEU A 294 -17.41 -11.63 8.07
CA LEU A 294 -16.71 -11.10 6.89
C LEU A 294 -15.50 -11.92 6.46
N SER A 295 -14.78 -12.49 7.42
CA SER A 295 -13.70 -13.43 7.12
C SER A 295 -14.21 -14.87 7.16
N LEU A 296 -14.19 -15.53 5.99
CA LEU A 296 -14.62 -16.93 5.84
C LEU A 296 -13.55 -17.95 6.26
N ILE A 297 -12.33 -17.49 6.52
CA ILE A 297 -11.18 -18.33 6.89
C ILE A 297 -10.83 -18.23 8.38
N GLY A 298 -11.79 -17.77 9.19
CA GLY A 298 -11.58 -17.43 10.59
C GLY A 298 -11.03 -16.01 10.79
N PRO A 299 -10.68 -15.63 12.03
CA PRO A 299 -10.14 -14.32 12.35
C PRO A 299 -8.80 -14.05 11.65
N CYS A 300 -8.67 -12.86 11.05
CA CYS A 300 -7.46 -12.38 10.40
C CYS A 300 -6.93 -11.13 11.09
N LEU A 301 -5.62 -10.98 11.10
CA LEU A 301 -4.89 -9.90 11.77
C LEU A 301 -3.69 -9.48 10.93
N THR A 302 -3.59 -8.20 10.59
CA THR A 302 -2.43 -7.62 9.91
C THR A 302 -1.81 -6.57 10.81
N ILE A 303 -0.52 -6.71 11.10
CA ILE A 303 0.26 -5.77 11.88
C ILE A 303 1.36 -5.18 11.01
N ARG A 304 1.31 -3.88 10.79
CA ARG A 304 2.41 -3.12 10.18
C ARG A 304 3.24 -2.49 11.29
N LYS A 305 4.47 -2.97 11.43
CA LYS A 305 5.33 -2.59 12.55
C LYS A 305 5.80 -1.15 12.42
N PHE A 306 5.80 -0.46 13.56
CA PHE A 306 6.40 0.86 13.65
C PHE A 306 7.93 0.74 13.72
N SER A 307 8.63 1.29 12.74
CA SER A 307 10.10 1.32 12.79
C SER A 307 10.57 2.28 13.89
N LYS A 308 11.31 1.77 14.87
CA LYS A 308 11.85 2.59 15.97
C LYS A 308 12.97 3.54 15.52
N VAL A 309 13.66 3.20 14.42
CA VAL A 309 14.76 4.00 13.88
C VAL A 309 14.33 4.55 12.52
N PRO A 310 14.18 5.89 12.37
CA PRO A 310 13.93 6.49 11.07
C PRO A 310 15.17 6.34 10.19
N LEU A 311 14.97 5.98 8.92
CA LEU A 311 16.05 5.91 7.94
C LEU A 311 16.50 7.33 7.57
N ARG A 312 17.81 7.54 7.53
CA ARG A 312 18.44 8.82 7.15
C ARG A 312 18.88 8.80 5.70
N ALA A 313 19.28 9.96 5.16
CA ALA A 313 19.80 10.08 3.80
C ALA A 313 20.95 9.10 3.52
N ALA A 314 21.90 8.96 4.45
CA ALA A 314 23.02 8.02 4.33
C ALA A 314 22.57 6.56 4.21
N ASP A 315 21.47 6.16 4.87
CA ASP A 315 20.92 4.82 4.75
C ASP A 315 20.30 4.58 3.36
N LEU A 316 19.51 5.56 2.88
CA LEU A 316 18.87 5.47 1.56
C LEU A 316 19.90 5.47 0.42
N ILE A 317 20.99 6.23 0.56
CA ILE A 317 22.13 6.20 -0.38
C ILE A 317 22.82 4.83 -0.33
N ARG A 318 23.07 4.28 0.86
CA ARG A 318 23.65 2.93 1.04
C ARG A 318 22.77 1.84 0.42
N PHE A 319 21.45 1.99 0.49
CA PHE A 319 20.49 1.08 -0.15
C PHE A 319 20.36 1.28 -1.67
N GLY A 320 21.00 2.33 -2.21
CA GLY A 320 20.93 2.71 -3.61
C GLY A 320 19.59 3.32 -4.01
N THR A 321 18.80 3.84 -3.06
CA THR A 321 17.49 4.46 -3.33
C THR A 321 17.63 5.77 -4.10
N LEU A 322 18.70 6.51 -3.85
CA LEU A 322 19.11 7.71 -4.57
C LEU A 322 20.64 7.86 -4.48
N THR A 323 21.22 8.72 -5.32
CA THR A 323 22.65 9.07 -5.22
C THR A 323 22.89 10.20 -4.22
N GLN A 324 24.15 10.39 -3.83
CA GLN A 324 24.55 11.54 -3.00
C GLN A 324 24.19 12.87 -3.70
N GLN A 325 24.46 12.99 -5.00
CA GLN A 325 24.16 14.22 -5.76
C GLN A 325 22.65 14.55 -5.75
N MET A 326 21.79 13.52 -5.86
CA MET A 326 20.34 13.71 -5.76
C MET A 326 19.92 14.12 -4.35
N ALA A 327 20.55 13.56 -3.31
CA ALA A 327 20.29 13.91 -1.92
C ALA A 327 20.69 15.37 -1.63
N ASP A 328 21.90 15.78 -2.06
CA ASP A 328 22.40 17.15 -1.92
C ASP A 328 21.49 18.17 -2.64
N PHE A 329 21.03 17.82 -3.84
CA PHE A 329 20.06 18.63 -4.59
C PHE A 329 18.73 18.78 -3.83
N LEU A 330 18.21 17.70 -3.27
CA LEU A 330 16.95 17.74 -2.51
C LEU A 330 17.11 18.52 -1.19
N GLU A 331 18.25 18.38 -0.50
CA GLU A 331 18.57 19.19 0.67
C GLU A 331 18.57 20.68 0.31
N LEU A 332 19.22 21.05 -0.80
CA LEU A 332 19.20 22.42 -1.29
C LEU A 332 17.78 22.91 -1.56
N CYS A 333 16.95 22.10 -2.21
CA CYS A 333 15.55 22.44 -2.49
C CYS A 333 14.75 22.68 -1.21
N VAL A 334 14.95 21.83 -0.19
CA VAL A 334 14.32 22.00 1.13
C VAL A 334 14.78 23.31 1.79
N ARG A 335 16.08 23.62 1.76
CA ARG A 335 16.65 24.88 2.30
C ARG A 335 16.16 26.12 1.53
N LEU A 336 15.91 26.00 0.23
CA LEU A 336 15.31 27.03 -0.61
C LEU A 336 13.80 27.22 -0.40
N ARG A 337 13.18 26.45 0.52
CA ARG A 337 11.74 26.42 0.76
C ARG A 337 10.93 26.02 -0.48
N LYS A 338 11.42 25.05 -1.24
CA LYS A 338 10.66 24.44 -2.34
C LYS A 338 9.58 23.50 -1.80
N ASN A 339 8.37 23.62 -2.34
CA ASN A 339 7.25 22.74 -2.05
C ASN A 339 7.45 21.42 -2.79
N ILE A 340 7.61 20.32 -2.05
CA ILE A 340 7.97 19.01 -2.61
C ILE A 340 6.84 18.00 -2.35
N ILE A 341 6.40 17.35 -3.42
CA ILE A 341 5.50 16.19 -3.34
C ILE A 341 6.31 14.92 -3.53
N VAL A 342 6.27 14.04 -2.52
CA VAL A 342 6.79 12.68 -2.64
C VAL A 342 5.69 11.78 -3.18
N SER A 343 5.90 11.15 -4.33
CA SER A 343 4.88 10.32 -4.99
C SER A 343 5.34 8.89 -5.21
N GLY A 344 4.40 7.99 -5.46
CA GLY A 344 4.68 6.56 -5.63
C GLY A 344 3.53 5.64 -5.25
N GLY A 345 3.64 4.39 -5.68
CA GLY A 345 2.67 3.33 -5.39
C GLY A 345 2.60 2.93 -3.92
N THR A 346 1.71 1.98 -3.60
CA THR A 346 1.61 1.41 -2.26
C THR A 346 2.88 0.63 -1.91
N GLY A 347 3.39 0.84 -0.69
CA GLY A 347 4.63 0.18 -0.22
C GLY A 347 5.92 0.65 -0.90
N SER A 348 5.88 1.75 -1.68
CA SER A 348 7.06 2.26 -2.39
C SER A 348 8.10 2.90 -1.47
N GLY A 349 7.71 3.39 -0.28
CA GLY A 349 8.62 4.06 0.67
C GLY A 349 8.30 5.54 0.93
N LYS A 350 7.25 6.12 0.32
CA LYS A 350 6.95 7.57 0.36
C LYS A 350 7.13 8.23 1.73
N THR A 351 6.50 7.70 2.78
CA THR A 351 6.57 8.30 4.12
C THR A 351 7.99 8.24 4.70
N THR A 352 8.74 7.18 4.39
CA THR A 352 10.16 7.07 4.76
C THR A 352 10.99 8.13 4.06
N PHE A 353 10.78 8.32 2.75
CA PHE A 353 11.47 9.35 1.99
C PHE A 353 11.08 10.77 2.43
N LEU A 354 9.80 11.01 2.69
CA LEU A 354 9.29 12.26 3.26
C LEU A 354 9.92 12.55 4.62
N ASN A 355 10.06 11.53 5.48
CA ASN A 355 10.71 11.68 6.78
C ASN A 355 12.19 12.07 6.63
N MET A 356 12.90 11.48 5.66
CA MET A 356 14.28 11.85 5.33
C MET A 356 14.37 13.30 4.83
N LEU A 357 13.47 13.74 3.94
CA LEU A 357 13.41 15.17 3.53
C LEU A 357 13.12 16.09 4.71
N GLY A 358 12.32 15.61 5.67
CA GLY A 358 12.04 16.29 6.92
C GLY A 358 13.30 16.58 7.76
N ASP A 359 14.35 15.75 7.66
CA ASP A 359 15.62 15.97 8.35
C ASP A 359 16.39 17.17 7.81
N TYR A 360 16.13 17.57 6.56
CA TYR A 360 16.73 18.76 5.95
C TYR A 360 16.02 20.07 6.35
N LEU A 361 14.90 19.99 7.06
CA LEU A 361 14.21 21.18 7.55
C LEU A 361 15.08 21.90 8.60
N PRO A 362 15.25 23.24 8.50
CA PRO A 362 16.01 24.01 9.48
C PRO A 362 15.42 23.91 10.90
N ASP A 363 16.27 23.84 11.93
CA ASP A 363 15.84 23.86 13.35
C ASP A 363 15.13 25.16 13.76
N THR A 364 15.29 26.24 12.97
CA THR A 364 14.61 27.53 13.19
C THR A 364 13.15 27.54 12.75
N ASP A 365 12.72 26.55 11.96
CA ASP A 365 11.37 26.51 11.41
C ASP A 365 10.41 25.89 12.43
N ARG A 366 9.25 26.52 12.61
CA ARG A 366 8.11 25.93 13.31
C ARG A 366 7.36 25.01 12.37
N ILE A 367 7.42 23.72 12.62
CA ILE A 367 6.89 22.68 11.73
C ILE A 367 5.62 22.07 12.33
N VAL A 368 4.57 21.96 11.53
CA VAL A 368 3.35 21.21 11.90
C VAL A 368 3.25 19.97 11.03
N THR A 369 3.30 18.78 11.64
CA THR A 369 3.07 17.50 10.95
C THR A 369 1.62 17.07 11.13
N ILE A 370 0.98 16.58 10.07
CA ILE A 370 -0.43 16.14 10.09
C ILE A 370 -0.53 14.79 9.40
N GLU A 371 -1.00 13.77 10.12
CA GLU A 371 -1.03 12.40 9.62
C GLU A 371 -2.33 11.71 10.07
N ASP A 372 -2.82 10.71 9.33
CA ASP A 372 -3.85 9.81 9.89
C ASP A 372 -3.31 9.00 11.07
N ALA A 373 -2.03 8.70 11.00
CA ALA A 373 -1.34 7.95 12.03
C ALA A 373 0.13 8.33 12.02
N ALA A 374 0.61 8.84 13.16
CA ALA A 374 1.87 9.57 13.23
C ALA A 374 3.11 8.68 12.96
N GLU A 375 3.55 8.64 11.71
CA GLU A 375 4.74 7.96 11.21
C GLU A 375 5.96 8.88 11.20
N LEU A 376 5.78 10.17 10.95
CA LEU A 376 6.87 11.14 10.87
C LEU A 376 7.54 11.34 12.24
N ARG A 377 8.87 11.43 12.20
CA ARG A 377 9.80 11.58 13.33
C ARG A 377 10.88 12.58 12.94
N LEU A 378 10.47 13.84 12.91
CA LEU A 378 11.32 15.00 12.69
C LEU A 378 12.18 15.26 13.94
N THR A 379 13.46 15.60 13.76
CA THR A 379 14.42 15.80 14.85
C THR A 379 14.47 17.22 15.40
N GLN A 380 13.86 18.16 14.69
CA GLN A 380 13.85 19.58 15.05
C GLN A 380 13.10 19.78 16.37
N ASP A 381 13.51 20.79 17.14
CA ASP A 381 12.90 21.09 18.44
C ASP A 381 11.46 21.62 18.30
N HIS A 382 11.19 22.46 17.28
CA HIS A 382 9.92 23.18 17.15
C HIS A 382 8.88 22.45 16.29
N VAL A 383 8.65 21.17 16.58
CA VAL A 383 7.70 20.32 15.84
C VAL A 383 6.41 20.12 16.63
N ILE A 384 5.28 20.43 16.00
CA ILE A 384 3.94 20.08 16.51
C ILE A 384 3.37 18.94 15.69
N ARG A 385 3.02 17.86 16.38
CA ARG A 385 2.57 16.62 15.75
C ARG A 385 1.06 16.47 15.95
N LEU A 386 0.32 16.51 14.85
CA LEU A 386 -1.13 16.37 14.82
C LEU A 386 -1.51 15.07 14.15
N GLU A 387 -2.57 14.45 14.67
CA GLU A 387 -3.09 13.19 14.16
C GLU A 387 -4.59 13.28 13.94
N SER A 388 -5.06 12.76 12.80
CA SER A 388 -6.49 12.66 12.52
C SER A 388 -7.15 11.70 13.51
N ARG A 389 -8.44 11.89 13.72
CA ARG A 389 -9.24 11.02 14.60
C ARG A 389 -10.40 10.45 13.79
N PRO A 390 -10.47 9.14 13.56
CA PRO A 390 -11.65 8.54 12.95
C PRO A 390 -12.88 8.71 13.87
N PRO A 391 -14.10 8.60 13.33
CA PRO A 391 -15.30 8.67 14.15
C PRO A 391 -15.33 7.56 15.22
N ASN A 392 -16.10 7.81 16.28
CA ASN A 392 -16.48 6.79 17.24
C ASN A 392 -17.49 5.81 16.63
N ILE A 393 -17.90 4.79 17.40
CA ILE A 393 -18.85 3.76 16.96
C ILE A 393 -20.20 4.36 16.53
N GLU A 394 -20.58 5.51 17.10
CA GLU A 394 -21.81 6.25 16.75
C GLU A 394 -21.64 7.15 15.51
N GLY A 395 -20.50 7.08 14.80
CA GLY A 395 -20.21 7.91 13.64
C GLY A 395 -19.86 9.36 13.96
N ARG A 396 -19.60 9.71 15.22
CA ARG A 396 -19.39 11.08 15.70
C ARG A 396 -17.93 11.36 16.07
N GLY A 397 -17.59 12.65 16.12
CA GLY A 397 -16.31 13.11 16.67
C GLY A 397 -15.10 12.88 15.77
N ALA A 398 -15.32 12.61 14.47
CA ALA A 398 -14.23 12.58 13.50
C ALA A 398 -13.51 13.93 13.44
N ILE A 399 -12.18 13.91 13.35
CA ILE A 399 -11.33 15.06 13.06
C ILE A 399 -10.49 14.65 11.86
N THR A 400 -10.76 15.22 10.69
CA THR A 400 -10.11 14.84 9.44
C THR A 400 -8.76 15.53 9.29
N ILE A 401 -7.91 15.03 8.37
CA ILE A 401 -6.67 15.73 7.99
C ILE A 401 -6.99 17.16 7.54
N ARG A 402 -8.07 17.35 6.79
CA ARG A 402 -8.53 18.67 6.33
C ARG A 402 -8.81 19.64 7.48
N ASP A 403 -9.48 19.17 8.53
CA ASP A 403 -9.75 19.98 9.72
C ASP A 403 -8.44 20.42 10.40
N LEU A 404 -7.48 19.50 10.47
CA LEU A 404 -6.16 19.77 11.04
C LEU A 404 -5.33 20.73 10.19
N VAL A 405 -5.36 20.62 8.86
CA VAL A 405 -4.66 21.55 7.94
C VAL A 405 -5.21 22.96 8.14
N ARG A 406 -6.53 23.11 8.16
CA ARG A 406 -7.18 24.41 8.41
C ARG A 406 -6.87 24.98 9.79
N ASN A 407 -6.76 24.13 10.79
CA ASN A 407 -6.36 24.54 12.13
C ASN A 407 -4.88 24.95 12.17
N ALA A 408 -4.01 24.20 11.49
CA ALA A 408 -2.58 24.45 11.41
C ALA A 408 -2.25 25.83 10.86
N LEU A 409 -3.00 26.32 9.86
CA LEU A 409 -2.85 27.69 9.33
C LEU A 409 -3.01 28.79 10.39
N ARG A 410 -3.65 28.51 11.53
CA ARG A 410 -3.79 29.45 12.66
C ARG A 410 -2.70 29.30 13.73
N MET A 411 -1.84 28.29 13.59
CA MET A 411 -0.79 27.97 14.54
C MET A 411 0.54 28.67 14.24
N ARG A 412 0.55 29.57 13.24
CA ARG A 412 1.74 30.24 12.68
C ARG A 412 2.85 29.23 12.35
N PRO A 413 2.60 28.21 11.52
CA PRO A 413 3.69 27.35 11.05
C PRO A 413 4.57 28.12 10.07
N ASP A 414 5.87 27.84 10.09
CA ASP A 414 6.73 28.17 8.95
C ASP A 414 6.56 27.11 7.85
N ARG A 415 6.28 25.85 8.23
CA ARG A 415 6.04 24.74 7.30
C ARG A 415 4.95 23.79 7.77
N ILE A 416 4.22 23.24 6.81
CA ILE A 416 3.25 22.17 7.04
C ILE A 416 3.74 20.92 6.33
N VAL A 417 3.74 19.80 7.04
CA VAL A 417 4.07 18.48 6.49
C VAL A 417 2.85 17.58 6.64
N VAL A 418 2.23 17.22 5.52
CA VAL A 418 1.09 16.28 5.53
C VAL A 418 1.61 14.90 5.15
N GLY A 419 1.38 13.90 6.01
CA GLY A 419 1.89 12.55 5.79
C GLY A 419 1.40 11.95 4.48
N GLU A 420 0.14 12.18 4.11
CA GLU A 420 -0.41 11.80 2.81
C GLU A 420 -1.69 12.60 2.51
N CYS A 421 -1.77 13.16 1.31
CA CYS A 421 -3.00 13.73 0.77
C CYS A 421 -3.76 12.65 -0.01
N ARG A 422 -5.04 12.45 0.34
CA ARG A 422 -5.98 11.48 -0.24
C ARG A 422 -7.33 12.09 -0.64
N GLY A 423 -7.60 13.34 -0.29
CA GLY A 423 -8.90 13.99 -0.52
C GLY A 423 -8.84 15.51 -0.48
N GLY A 424 -9.95 16.11 -0.04
CA GLY A 424 -10.21 17.55 -0.12
C GLY A 424 -9.22 18.45 0.61
N GLU A 425 -8.45 17.91 1.57
CA GLU A 425 -7.32 18.61 2.20
C GLU A 425 -6.24 19.04 1.20
N SER A 426 -6.19 18.42 0.03
CA SER A 426 -5.27 18.81 -1.06
C SER A 426 -5.47 20.27 -1.47
N LEU A 427 -6.72 20.76 -1.50
CA LEU A 427 -6.98 22.17 -1.80
C LEU A 427 -6.40 23.09 -0.72
N ASP A 428 -6.68 22.77 0.55
CA ASP A 428 -6.19 23.57 1.68
C ASP A 428 -4.64 23.53 1.76
N MET A 429 -4.03 22.40 1.37
CA MET A 429 -2.58 22.25 1.28
C MET A 429 -1.98 23.10 0.15
N LEU A 430 -2.55 23.05 -1.06
CA LEU A 430 -2.10 23.89 -2.19
C LEU A 430 -2.26 25.38 -1.86
N GLN A 431 -3.33 25.75 -1.16
CA GLN A 431 -3.51 27.12 -0.66
C GLN A 431 -2.43 27.50 0.36
N ALA A 432 -2.09 26.62 1.30
CA ALA A 432 -1.01 26.86 2.26
C ALA A 432 0.33 27.10 1.55
N MET A 433 0.66 26.24 0.59
CA MET A 433 1.85 26.33 -0.27
C MET A 433 1.92 27.63 -1.07
N ASN A 434 0.77 28.18 -1.49
CA ASN A 434 0.67 29.46 -2.19
C ASN A 434 0.64 30.68 -1.25
N THR A 435 0.42 30.50 0.06
CA THR A 435 0.14 31.60 1.00
C THR A 435 1.03 31.55 2.24
N GLY A 436 2.35 31.69 2.02
CA GLY A 436 3.31 31.99 3.08
C GLY A 436 3.69 30.81 3.98
N HIS A 437 3.38 29.58 3.54
CA HIS A 437 3.86 28.34 4.16
C HIS A 437 4.72 27.55 3.16
N ASP A 438 5.57 28.27 2.42
CA ASP A 438 6.46 27.71 1.41
C ASP A 438 7.42 26.69 2.03
N GLY A 439 7.89 25.74 1.22
CA GLY A 439 8.73 24.65 1.70
C GLY A 439 7.95 23.55 2.41
N SER A 440 6.63 23.53 2.22
CA SER A 440 5.76 22.49 2.73
C SER A 440 5.93 21.18 1.95
N LEU A 441 5.71 20.06 2.63
CA LEU A 441 5.98 18.73 2.10
C LEU A 441 4.73 17.85 2.22
N THR A 442 4.47 16.99 1.24
CA THR A 442 3.41 15.99 1.36
C THR A 442 3.71 14.72 0.55
N THR A 443 2.95 13.65 0.80
CA THR A 443 2.94 12.48 -0.08
C THR A 443 1.63 12.32 -0.84
N VAL A 444 1.72 11.80 -2.07
CA VAL A 444 0.56 11.49 -2.92
C VAL A 444 0.73 10.12 -3.56
N HIS A 445 -0.30 9.29 -3.52
CA HIS A 445 -0.28 8.02 -4.26
C HIS A 445 -0.48 8.26 -5.77
N ALA A 446 0.54 7.94 -6.56
CA ALA A 446 0.54 8.07 -8.02
C ALA A 446 1.49 7.03 -8.63
N ASN A 447 1.28 6.67 -9.89
CA ASN A 447 2.12 5.70 -10.60
C ASN A 447 3.22 6.38 -11.43
N THR A 448 3.07 7.67 -11.70
CA THR A 448 4.05 8.52 -12.39
C THR A 448 3.99 9.96 -11.86
N PRO A 449 5.00 10.81 -12.10
CA PRO A 449 4.92 12.24 -11.79
C PRO A 449 3.73 12.94 -12.46
N ARG A 450 3.40 12.55 -13.70
CA ARG A 450 2.26 13.12 -14.42
C ARG A 450 0.92 12.79 -13.75
N ASP A 451 0.78 11.57 -13.24
CA ASP A 451 -0.43 11.15 -12.53
C ASP A 451 -0.66 11.94 -11.24
N VAL A 452 0.39 12.50 -10.62
CA VAL A 452 0.26 13.37 -9.44
C VAL A 452 -0.65 14.55 -9.75
N ILE A 453 -0.50 15.17 -10.93
CA ILE A 453 -1.31 16.31 -11.34
C ILE A 453 -2.79 15.94 -11.42
N SER A 454 -3.12 14.86 -12.13
CA SER A 454 -4.50 14.39 -12.25
C SER A 454 -5.09 13.96 -10.91
N ARG A 455 -4.28 13.35 -10.03
CA ARG A 455 -4.70 12.98 -8.67
C ARG A 455 -5.02 14.21 -7.82
N LEU A 456 -4.15 15.23 -7.85
CA LEU A 456 -4.41 16.49 -7.15
C LEU A 456 -5.67 17.17 -7.67
N GLU A 457 -5.89 17.20 -8.99
CA GLU A 457 -7.13 17.74 -9.58
C GLU A 457 -8.37 17.03 -9.01
N THR A 458 -8.39 15.70 -9.02
CA THR A 458 -9.51 14.92 -8.44
C THR A 458 -9.69 15.19 -6.95
N MET A 459 -8.59 15.21 -6.19
CA MET A 459 -8.63 15.44 -4.74
C MET A 459 -9.15 16.85 -4.39
N VAL A 460 -8.80 17.86 -5.19
CA VAL A 460 -9.34 19.22 -5.04
C VAL A 460 -10.84 19.23 -5.29
N LEU A 461 -11.35 18.52 -6.29
CA LEU A 461 -12.81 18.43 -6.54
C LEU A 461 -13.56 17.77 -5.37
N MET A 462 -12.92 16.85 -4.63
CA MET A 462 -13.49 16.25 -3.42
C MET A 462 -13.60 17.24 -2.25
N SER A 463 -13.03 18.44 -2.36
CA SER A 463 -13.13 19.47 -1.33
C SER A 463 -14.54 20.08 -1.21
N GLY A 464 -15.44 19.78 -2.15
CA GLY A 464 -16.80 20.33 -2.23
C GLY A 464 -16.86 21.76 -2.76
N MET A 465 -15.77 22.27 -3.33
CA MET A 465 -15.72 23.58 -3.98
C MET A 465 -15.86 23.39 -5.49
N ASP A 466 -16.76 24.13 -6.12
CA ASP A 466 -16.93 24.10 -7.58
C ASP A 466 -15.92 25.05 -8.23
N LEU A 467 -14.73 24.53 -8.54
CA LEU A 467 -13.65 25.26 -9.19
C LEU A 467 -13.48 24.79 -10.63
N PRO A 468 -13.38 25.70 -11.62
CA PRO A 468 -13.02 25.31 -12.98
C PRO A 468 -11.68 24.56 -13.02
N SER A 469 -11.58 23.50 -13.82
CA SER A 469 -10.35 22.68 -13.95
C SER A 469 -9.10 23.53 -14.20
N ARG A 470 -9.21 24.59 -15.02
CA ARG A 470 -8.11 25.52 -15.25
C ARG A 470 -7.63 26.20 -13.97
N ALA A 471 -8.53 26.68 -13.12
CA ALA A 471 -8.17 27.33 -11.85
C ALA A 471 -7.48 26.35 -10.90
N ILE A 472 -7.90 25.08 -10.88
CA ILE A 472 -7.24 24.03 -10.10
C ILE A 472 -5.81 23.82 -10.61
N ARG A 473 -5.61 23.73 -11.93
CA ARG A 473 -4.27 23.61 -12.52
C ARG A 473 -3.39 24.81 -12.25
N GLU A 474 -3.94 26.03 -12.30
CA GLU A 474 -3.22 27.25 -11.93
C GLU A 474 -2.76 27.19 -10.46
N GLN A 475 -3.61 26.71 -9.54
CA GLN A 475 -3.24 26.51 -8.13
C GLN A 475 -2.13 25.47 -7.97
N ILE A 476 -2.23 24.33 -8.66
CA ILE A 476 -1.21 23.26 -8.60
C ILE A 476 0.13 23.76 -9.15
N ALA A 477 0.12 24.40 -10.32
CA ALA A 477 1.31 24.89 -10.99
C ALA A 477 2.03 26.00 -10.21
N ALA A 478 1.29 26.81 -9.46
CA ALA A 478 1.86 27.84 -8.60
C ALA A 478 2.40 27.27 -7.27
N ALA A 479 1.75 26.24 -6.74
CA ALA A 479 2.05 25.71 -5.41
C ALA A 479 3.18 24.69 -5.41
N VAL A 480 3.22 23.79 -6.39
CA VAL A 480 4.15 22.65 -6.40
C VAL A 480 5.39 23.04 -7.17
N ASP A 481 6.57 22.93 -6.56
CA ASP A 481 7.85 23.16 -7.25
C ASP A 481 8.44 21.84 -7.78
N LEU A 482 8.38 20.78 -6.99
CA LEU A 482 9.07 19.52 -7.27
C LEU A 482 8.22 18.29 -6.93
N ILE A 483 8.37 17.26 -7.75
CA ILE A 483 7.84 15.92 -7.51
C ILE A 483 9.02 14.94 -7.44
N ALA A 484 9.20 14.30 -6.29
CA ALA A 484 10.12 13.17 -6.12
C ALA A 484 9.34 11.86 -6.18
N HIS A 485 9.52 11.07 -7.22
CA HIS A 485 8.76 9.86 -7.47
C HIS A 485 9.55 8.60 -7.08
N GLU A 486 9.02 7.84 -6.13
CA GLU A 486 9.61 6.60 -5.63
C GLU A 486 8.82 5.37 -6.12
N SER A 487 9.54 4.37 -6.63
CA SER A 487 8.96 3.11 -7.08
C SER A 487 9.59 1.92 -6.34
N ARG A 488 8.78 0.92 -5.99
CA ARG A 488 9.25 -0.42 -5.60
C ARG A 488 9.42 -1.25 -6.88
N LEU A 489 10.65 -1.67 -7.15
CA LEU A 489 10.98 -2.49 -8.31
C LEU A 489 10.64 -3.97 -8.05
N SER A 490 10.70 -4.79 -9.10
CA SER A 490 10.32 -6.21 -9.05
C SER A 490 11.16 -7.05 -8.08
N ASP A 491 12.38 -6.62 -7.77
CA ASP A 491 13.26 -7.29 -6.80
C ASP A 491 13.01 -6.87 -5.34
N GLY A 492 12.05 -5.96 -5.12
CA GLY A 492 11.69 -5.38 -3.83
C GLY A 492 12.49 -4.12 -3.46
N SER A 493 13.50 -3.75 -4.26
CA SER A 493 14.27 -2.52 -4.02
C SER A 493 13.42 -1.28 -4.27
N ARG A 494 13.70 -0.21 -3.51
CA ARG A 494 13.03 1.08 -3.63
C ARG A 494 13.99 2.09 -4.24
N ARG A 495 13.54 2.83 -5.26
CA ARG A 495 14.36 3.80 -6.03
C ARG A 495 13.56 5.07 -6.29
N ILE A 496 14.22 6.22 -6.19
CA ILE A 496 13.69 7.49 -6.72
C ILE A 496 13.84 7.46 -8.23
N THR A 497 12.80 7.01 -8.91
CA THR A 497 12.84 6.80 -10.36
C THR A 497 12.79 8.10 -11.15
N LYS A 498 12.21 9.16 -10.58
CA LYS A 498 12.20 10.51 -11.15
C LYS A 498 12.26 11.61 -10.10
N ILE A 499 12.98 12.69 -10.39
CA ILE A 499 12.82 14.00 -9.73
C ILE A 499 12.42 14.98 -10.82
N THR A 500 11.24 15.58 -10.69
CA THR A 500 10.59 16.37 -11.75
C THR A 500 10.27 17.76 -11.23
N GLU A 501 10.71 18.81 -11.92
CA GLU A 501 10.31 20.19 -11.68
C GLU A 501 8.95 20.47 -12.32
N VAL A 502 8.09 21.19 -11.62
CA VAL A 502 6.85 21.75 -12.16
C VAL A 502 7.14 23.20 -12.56
N MET A 503 7.09 23.49 -13.87
CA MET A 503 7.57 24.76 -14.42
C MET A 503 6.47 25.83 -14.51
N GLY A 504 5.20 25.41 -14.54
CA GLY A 504 4.07 26.32 -14.69
C GLY A 504 2.96 25.76 -15.58
N LEU A 505 2.08 26.65 -16.04
CA LEU A 505 0.96 26.31 -16.91
C LEU A 505 1.16 26.91 -18.31
N GLU A 506 1.11 26.07 -19.34
CA GLU A 506 1.07 26.51 -20.74
C GLU A 506 -0.27 26.13 -21.36
N GLY A 507 -1.08 27.15 -21.68
CA GLY A 507 -2.47 26.96 -22.10
C GLY A 507 -3.31 26.30 -21.01
N SER A 508 -3.58 25.00 -21.14
CA SER A 508 -4.35 24.20 -20.17
C SER A 508 -3.54 23.03 -19.58
N GLN A 509 -2.26 22.93 -19.92
CA GLN A 509 -1.39 21.82 -19.53
C GLN A 509 -0.30 22.31 -18.57
N ILE A 510 -0.09 21.58 -17.48
CA ILE A 510 1.01 21.85 -16.56
C ILE A 510 2.29 21.31 -17.20
N VAL A 511 3.27 22.19 -17.39
CA VAL A 511 4.58 21.87 -17.94
C VAL A 511 5.46 21.34 -16.81
N MET A 512 6.10 20.20 -17.07
CA MET A 512 6.97 19.53 -16.11
C MET A 512 8.25 19.10 -16.82
N GLN A 513 9.36 19.15 -16.10
CA GLN A 513 10.67 18.77 -16.62
C GLN A 513 11.36 17.79 -15.66
N ASP A 514 11.65 16.59 -16.14
CA ASP A 514 12.44 15.63 -15.38
C ASP A 514 13.88 16.14 -15.27
N ILE A 515 14.41 16.19 -14.06
CA ILE A 515 15.78 16.61 -13.73
C ILE A 515 16.69 15.39 -13.55
N PHE A 516 16.19 14.38 -12.84
CA PHE A 516 16.86 13.10 -12.63
C PHE A 516 15.93 11.94 -12.97
N GLU A 517 16.51 10.85 -13.49
CA GLU A 517 15.80 9.61 -13.76
C GLU A 517 16.63 8.37 -13.41
N TYR A 518 15.95 7.27 -13.07
CA TYR A 518 16.56 5.95 -12.96
C TYR A 518 16.31 5.14 -14.25
N LYS A 519 17.39 4.69 -14.90
CA LYS A 519 17.34 3.81 -16.07
C LYS A 519 17.61 2.38 -15.66
N GLN A 520 16.58 1.55 -15.71
CA GLN A 520 16.73 0.11 -15.59
C GLN A 520 17.35 -0.45 -16.89
N THR A 521 18.46 -1.18 -16.78
CA THR A 521 19.17 -1.76 -17.93
C THR A 521 18.86 -3.24 -18.12
N ARG A 522 18.73 -4.01 -17.03
CA ARG A 522 18.39 -5.44 -17.08
C ARG A 522 17.83 -5.97 -15.77
N VAL A 523 17.25 -7.17 -15.84
CA VAL A 523 16.96 -8.01 -14.67
C VAL A 523 17.78 -9.30 -14.84
N ASP A 524 18.50 -9.72 -13.80
CA ASP A 524 19.30 -10.96 -13.87
C ASP A 524 18.46 -12.21 -13.58
N ALA A 525 19.08 -13.39 -13.75
CA ALA A 525 18.41 -14.67 -13.56
C ALA A 525 17.93 -14.91 -12.11
N ALA A 526 18.47 -14.18 -11.13
CA ALA A 526 18.01 -14.22 -9.74
C ALA A 526 16.86 -13.24 -9.47
N GLY A 527 16.38 -12.54 -10.51
CA GLY A 527 15.32 -11.55 -10.43
C GLY A 527 15.79 -10.18 -9.92
N LYS A 528 17.09 -9.94 -9.76
CA LYS A 528 17.63 -8.66 -9.27
C LYS A 528 17.65 -7.62 -10.39
N VAL A 529 17.22 -6.40 -10.07
CA VAL A 529 17.17 -5.30 -11.02
C VAL A 529 18.51 -4.56 -11.06
N HIS A 530 19.02 -4.31 -12.27
CA HIS A 530 20.22 -3.53 -12.54
C HIS A 530 19.86 -2.26 -13.32
N GLY A 531 20.52 -1.16 -13.00
CA GLY A 531 20.29 0.14 -13.59
C GLY A 531 21.15 1.21 -12.95
N TYR A 532 20.96 2.46 -13.37
CA TYR A 532 21.72 3.60 -12.88
C TYR A 532 20.86 4.86 -12.85
N PHE A 533 21.22 5.80 -11.98
CA PHE A 533 20.64 7.14 -11.96
C PHE A 533 21.39 8.04 -12.93
N THR A 534 20.68 8.93 -13.59
CA THR A 534 21.27 9.93 -14.49
C THR A 534 20.46 11.22 -14.47
N ALA A 535 21.15 12.34 -14.68
CA ALA A 535 20.47 13.60 -14.95
C ALA A 535 20.00 13.67 -16.40
N THR A 536 18.99 14.48 -16.67
CA THR A 536 18.41 14.64 -18.02
C THR A 536 19.12 15.73 -18.84
N GLY A 537 19.99 16.53 -18.21
CA GLY A 537 20.54 17.76 -18.79
C GLY A 537 19.73 19.01 -18.47
N ALA A 538 18.54 18.86 -17.88
CA ALA A 538 17.74 19.99 -17.44
C ALA A 538 18.32 20.62 -16.18
N VAL A 539 18.53 21.94 -16.21
CA VAL A 539 18.93 22.74 -15.06
C VAL A 539 17.67 23.40 -14.49
N PRO A 540 17.35 23.18 -13.20
CA PRO A 540 16.14 23.74 -12.61
C PRO A 540 16.08 25.28 -12.69
N THR A 541 14.90 25.80 -13.00
CA THR A 541 14.70 27.22 -13.31
C THR A 541 15.01 28.15 -12.13
N PHE A 542 14.84 27.66 -10.91
CA PHE A 542 15.05 28.43 -9.69
C PHE A 542 16.52 28.54 -9.24
N LEU A 543 17.47 27.94 -9.97
CA LEU A 543 18.89 27.98 -9.61
C LEU A 543 19.59 29.28 -10.02
N GLU A 544 19.00 30.08 -10.92
CA GLU A 544 19.61 31.30 -11.49
C GLU A 544 20.03 32.35 -10.44
N ASN A 545 19.50 32.28 -9.21
CA ASN A 545 19.77 33.24 -8.13
C ASN A 545 20.31 32.62 -6.83
N LEU A 546 20.89 31.43 -6.90
CA LEU A 546 21.44 30.71 -5.74
C LEU A 546 22.50 31.50 -4.97
N ALA A 547 23.44 32.12 -5.69
CA ALA A 547 24.54 32.87 -5.10
C ALA A 547 24.05 34.06 -4.26
N ALA A 548 22.95 34.71 -4.66
CA ALA A 548 22.34 35.81 -3.91
C ALA A 548 21.77 35.35 -2.55
N ARG A 549 21.55 34.05 -2.36
CA ARG A 549 21.11 33.42 -1.10
C ARG A 549 22.26 32.76 -0.33
N GLY A 550 23.51 32.95 -0.77
CA GLY A 550 24.70 32.37 -0.12
C GLY A 550 24.77 30.84 -0.22
N MET A 551 24.07 30.24 -1.19
CA MET A 551 24.09 28.80 -1.45
C MET A 551 24.74 28.53 -2.79
N GLU A 552 25.45 27.42 -2.88
CA GLU A 552 26.11 26.97 -4.11
C GLU A 552 25.79 25.50 -4.35
N ILE A 553 25.72 25.11 -5.62
CA ILE A 553 25.64 23.73 -6.04
C ILE A 553 26.53 23.54 -7.25
N ASP A 554 27.21 22.39 -7.33
CA ASP A 554 27.99 22.06 -8.51
C ASP A 554 27.02 21.75 -9.67
N HIS A 555 27.02 22.58 -10.71
CA HIS A 555 26.14 22.39 -11.88
C HIS A 555 26.46 21.11 -12.65
N SER A 556 27.63 20.49 -12.43
CA SER A 556 27.98 19.21 -13.05
C SER A 556 27.01 18.08 -12.70
N ILE A 557 26.27 18.20 -11.59
CA ILE A 557 25.26 17.20 -11.18
C ILE A 557 24.12 17.06 -12.20
N PHE A 558 23.85 18.07 -13.03
CA PHE A 558 22.81 18.04 -14.05
C PHE A 558 23.30 17.48 -15.38
N ALA A 559 24.58 17.16 -15.50
CA ALA A 559 25.13 16.57 -16.71
C ALA A 559 24.70 15.08 -16.82
N PRO A 560 24.14 14.64 -17.95
CA PRO A 560 23.78 13.24 -18.14
C PRO A 560 25.02 12.34 -18.01
N VAL A 561 24.89 11.30 -17.21
CA VAL A 561 25.88 10.22 -17.10
C VAL A 561 25.36 8.97 -17.79
N GLY A 562 26.23 8.26 -18.50
CA GLY A 562 25.90 6.96 -19.08
C GLY A 562 25.96 5.85 -18.03
N GLU A 563 25.56 4.63 -18.43
CA GLU A 563 25.83 3.44 -17.62
C GLU A 563 27.33 3.39 -17.32
N ALA A 564 27.72 3.39 -16.05
CA ALA A 564 29.09 3.18 -15.67
C ALA A 564 29.51 1.82 -16.24
N LYS A 565 30.38 1.81 -17.25
CA LYS A 565 30.97 0.59 -17.78
C LYS A 565 31.78 -0.03 -16.64
N GLY A 566 31.21 -1.02 -15.97
CA GLY A 566 31.82 -1.68 -14.82
C GLY A 566 33.20 -2.21 -15.17
N VAL A 567 34.15 -1.91 -14.29
CA VAL A 567 35.38 -2.68 -14.09
C VAL A 567 35.01 -3.96 -13.33
#